data_AF-A0A519W017-F1
#
_entry.id   AF-A0A519W017-F1
#
_cell.length_a   1.000
_cell.length_b   1.000
_cell.length_c   1.000
_cell.angle_alpha   90.00
_cell.angle_beta   90.00
_cell.angle_gamma   90.00
#
_symmetry.space_group_name_H-M   'P 1'
#
loop_
_entity.id
_entity.type
_entity.pdbx_description
1 polymer ?
#
loop_
_entity_poly.entity_id
_entity_poly.type
_entity_poly.pdbx_seq_one_letter_code
_entity_poly.pdbx_strand_id
1 'polypeptide(L)'
;MAAYKLNTFHWHLTDDQGWRIEIKKYPKLTTIGASRNGTIVGNYPGTGGTDEVPYKGHYTQDEIKEVVAYATSKYITVVPEIEMPGHASAAIAAYPEL
;
A
#
# COMPACT_ATOMS: atom_id res chain seq x y z
N MET A 1 -0.05 -0.87 -19.87
CA MET A 1 -1.39 -1.50 -19.78
C MET A 1 -2.24 -1.17 -21.00
N ALA A 2 -2.68 0.09 -21.17
CA ALA A 2 -3.60 0.49 -22.24
C ALA A 2 -3.14 0.13 -23.67
N ALA A 3 -1.86 0.36 -24.01
CA ALA A 3 -1.30 0.01 -25.32
C ALA A 3 -1.46 -1.48 -25.69
N TYR A 4 -1.57 -2.35 -24.67
CA TYR A 4 -1.73 -3.79 -24.81
C TYR A 4 -3.15 -4.28 -24.46
N LYS A 5 -4.14 -3.38 -24.44
CA LYS A 5 -5.56 -3.69 -24.18
C LYS A 5 -5.87 -4.29 -22.80
N LEU A 6 -4.98 -4.14 -21.82
CA LEU A 6 -5.31 -4.44 -20.42
C LEU A 6 -6.25 -3.34 -19.90
N ASN A 7 -7.34 -3.75 -19.25
CA ASN A 7 -8.44 -2.86 -18.84
C ASN A 7 -8.74 -2.90 -17.33
N THR A 8 -7.99 -3.67 -16.54
CA THR A 8 -8.18 -3.76 -15.09
C THR A 8 -6.84 -3.58 -14.40
N PHE A 9 -6.78 -2.63 -13.48
CA PHE A 9 -5.66 -2.41 -12.58
C PHE A 9 -6.12 -2.79 -11.17
N HIS A 10 -5.79 -4.03 -10.77
CA HIS A 10 -5.95 -4.46 -9.39
C HIS A 10 -4.83 -3.82 -8.56
N TRP A 11 -5.20 -3.02 -7.56
CA TRP A 11 -4.29 -2.20 -6.80
C TRP A 11 -4.27 -2.65 -5.34
N HIS A 12 -3.28 -3.46 -5.03
CA HIS A 12 -2.97 -3.91 -3.68
C HIS A 12 -2.35 -2.76 -2.87
N LEU A 13 -3.12 -2.19 -1.94
CA LEU A 13 -2.77 -0.95 -1.24
C LEU A 13 -2.32 -1.17 0.21
N THR A 14 -2.48 -2.37 0.76
CA THR A 14 -2.20 -2.65 2.17
C THR A 14 -1.64 -4.06 2.32
N ASP A 15 -0.53 -4.21 3.05
CA ASP A 15 0.04 -5.50 3.45
C ASP A 15 0.70 -5.31 4.83
N ASP A 16 1.37 -6.35 5.34
CA ASP A 16 2.10 -6.32 6.61
C ASP A 16 3.17 -5.22 6.67
N GLN A 17 3.84 -4.94 5.55
CA GLN A 17 5.00 -4.03 5.50
C GLN A 17 4.60 -2.59 5.15
N GLY A 18 3.30 -2.33 4.94
CA GLY A 18 2.74 -1.01 5.14
C GLY A 18 1.41 -0.72 4.47
N TRP A 19 0.78 0.35 4.95
CA TRP A 19 -0.52 0.86 4.54
C TRP A 19 -0.37 2.09 3.64
N ARG A 20 -0.95 2.06 2.43
CA ARG A 20 -0.63 3.06 1.37
C ARG A 20 -1.74 4.04 1.03
N ILE A 21 -2.91 4.00 1.67
CA ILE A 21 -4.04 4.88 1.32
C ILE A 21 -4.48 5.77 2.49
N GLU A 22 -4.64 7.06 2.26
CA GLU A 22 -5.16 7.98 3.28
C GLU A 22 -6.61 7.68 3.65
N ILE A 23 -6.82 7.32 4.92
CA ILE A 23 -8.14 7.22 5.55
C ILE A 23 -8.26 8.32 6.60
N LYS A 24 -8.93 9.43 6.26
CA LYS A 24 -9.05 10.62 7.13
C LYS A 24 -9.58 10.33 8.53
N LYS A 25 -10.47 9.34 8.67
CA LYS A 25 -11.00 8.90 9.98
C LYS A 25 -9.95 8.18 10.84
N TYR A 26 -8.96 7.53 10.21
CA TYR A 26 -7.95 6.71 10.86
C TYR A 26 -6.54 7.15 10.46
N PRO A 27 -6.07 8.34 10.86
CA PRO A 27 -4.81 8.92 10.38
C PRO A 27 -3.57 8.09 10.74
N LYS A 28 -3.57 7.32 11.83
CA LYS A 28 -2.44 6.45 12.18
C LYS A 28 -2.13 5.38 11.13
N LEU A 29 -3.10 5.00 10.30
CA LEU A 29 -2.86 4.04 9.21
C LEU A 29 -1.76 4.55 8.28
N THR A 30 -1.70 5.84 7.98
CA THR A 30 -0.64 6.41 7.13
C THR A 30 0.50 7.08 7.91
N THR A 31 0.28 7.59 9.12
CA THR A 31 1.38 8.20 9.90
C THR A 31 2.26 7.17 10.62
N ILE A 32 1.72 5.98 10.95
CA ILE A 32 2.44 4.86 11.54
C ILE A 32 2.54 3.72 10.53
N GLY A 33 1.39 3.22 10.07
CA GLY A 33 1.31 2.02 9.22
C GLY A 33 1.96 2.16 7.84
N ALA A 34 2.22 3.37 7.35
CA ALA A 34 2.94 3.56 6.09
C ALA A 34 4.47 3.43 6.21
N SER A 35 5.01 3.28 7.42
CA SER A 35 6.45 3.28 7.69
C SER A 35 6.93 1.93 8.21
N ARG A 36 8.10 1.48 7.77
CA ARG A 36 8.84 0.36 8.35
C ARG A 36 10.30 0.74 8.58
N ASN A 37 10.95 0.12 9.55
CA ASN A 37 12.31 0.47 9.98
C ASN A 37 13.43 -0.14 9.11
N GLY A 38 13.08 -1.01 8.17
CA GLY A 38 14.02 -1.65 7.27
C GLY A 38 13.32 -2.63 6.33
N THR A 39 14.02 -3.03 5.27
CA THR A 39 13.56 -4.01 4.28
C THR A 39 14.47 -5.22 4.30
N ILE A 40 13.90 -6.42 4.19
CA ILE A 40 14.67 -7.67 4.12
C ILE A 40 15.68 -7.59 2.96
N VAL A 41 16.93 -7.95 3.23
CA VAL A 41 17.96 -8.10 2.20
C VAL A 41 17.83 -9.48 1.56
N GLY A 42 17.53 -9.53 0.26
CA GLY A 42 17.28 -10.76 -0.48
C GLY A 42 15.84 -11.27 -0.34
N ASN A 43 15.62 -12.56 -0.62
CA ASN A 43 14.29 -13.18 -0.47
C ASN A 43 14.07 -13.60 0.98
N TYR A 44 12.82 -13.51 1.47
CA TYR A 44 12.43 -14.02 2.78
C TYR A 44 12.95 -15.45 3.01
N PRO A 45 13.57 -15.77 4.17
CA PRO A 45 13.67 -14.95 5.40
C PRO A 45 14.81 -13.92 5.42
N GLY A 46 15.53 -13.73 4.32
CA GLY A 46 16.64 -12.79 4.18
C GLY A 46 18.00 -13.47 4.26
N THR A 47 19.03 -12.83 3.71
CA THR A 47 20.42 -13.34 3.73
C THR A 47 21.33 -12.55 4.68
N GLY A 48 20.77 -11.67 5.51
CA GLY A 48 21.55 -10.81 6.41
C GLY A 48 20.72 -9.86 7.28
N GLY A 49 19.44 -10.16 7.52
CA GLY A 49 18.53 -9.26 8.24
C GLY A 49 17.85 -8.23 7.32
N THR A 50 17.53 -7.06 7.87
CA THR A 50 17.02 -5.91 7.12
C THR A 50 18.15 -4.93 6.81
N ASP A 51 17.94 -4.08 5.79
CA ASP A 51 18.88 -3.00 5.43
C ASP A 51 18.99 -1.87 6.47
N GLU A 52 18.19 -1.91 7.55
CA GLU A 52 18.07 -0.86 8.57
C GLU A 52 17.75 0.55 8.00
N VAL A 53 17.26 0.63 6.76
CA VAL A 53 16.88 1.90 6.12
C VAL A 53 15.36 2.07 6.23
N PRO A 54 14.88 3.11 6.94
CA PRO A 54 13.46 3.37 7.03
C PRO A 54 12.85 3.63 5.65
N TYR A 55 11.75 2.92 5.36
CA TYR A 55 10.96 3.15 4.15
C TYR A 55 9.56 3.63 4.54
N LYS A 56 9.12 4.73 3.91
CA LYS A 56 7.82 5.34 4.16
C LYS A 56 7.18 5.86 2.88
N GLY A 57 5.85 5.85 2.83
CA GLY A 57 5.09 6.44 1.74
C GLY A 57 3.65 5.94 1.69
N HIS A 58 2.74 6.84 1.29
CA HIS A 58 1.33 6.57 1.03
C HIS A 58 0.80 7.56 -0.01
N TYR A 59 -0.36 7.26 -0.59
CA TYR A 59 -1.12 8.14 -1.46
C TYR A 59 -2.15 8.91 -0.64
N THR A 60 -2.18 10.22 -0.84
CA THR A 60 -3.28 11.08 -0.40
C THR A 60 -4.56 10.76 -1.17
N GLN A 61 -5.72 11.17 -0.64
CA GLN A 61 -6.98 10.97 -1.38
C GLN A 61 -6.99 11.66 -2.74
N ASP A 62 -6.26 12.76 -2.92
CA ASP A 62 -6.23 13.48 -4.20
C ASP A 62 -5.33 12.78 -5.23
N GLU A 63 -4.20 12.20 -4.80
CA GLU A 63 -3.38 11.35 -5.68
C GLU A 63 -4.13 10.08 -6.10
N ILE A 64 -4.89 9.45 -5.19
CA ILE A 64 -5.75 8.30 -5.55
C ILE A 64 -6.76 8.70 -6.63
N LYS A 65 -7.43 9.86 -6.48
CA LYS A 65 -8.37 10.37 -7.49
C LYS A 65 -7.69 10.64 -8.83
N GLU A 66 -6.47 11.18 -8.80
CA GLU A 66 -5.69 11.42 -10.02
C GLU A 66 -5.38 10.11 -10.75
N VAL A 67 -4.92 9.07 -10.02
CA VAL A 67 -4.68 7.74 -10.60
C VAL A 67 -5.95 7.15 -11.20
N VAL A 68 -7.07 7.23 -10.48
CA VAL A 68 -8.38 6.75 -10.96
C VAL A 68 -8.82 7.51 -12.22
N ALA A 69 -8.70 8.84 -12.24
CA ALA A 69 -9.04 9.66 -13.40
C ALA A 69 -8.15 9.33 -14.61
N TYR A 70 -6.85 9.17 -14.38
CA TYR A 70 -5.90 8.80 -15.42
C TYR A 70 -6.21 7.41 -16.00
N ALA A 71 -6.41 6.41 -15.15
CA ALA A 71 -6.77 5.05 -15.58
C ALA A 71 -8.10 5.04 -16.36
N THR A 72 -9.10 5.81 -15.88
CA THR A 72 -10.40 5.96 -16.55
C THR A 72 -10.25 6.56 -17.95
N SER A 73 -9.40 7.58 -18.12
CA SER A 73 -9.09 8.17 -19.45
C SER A 73 -8.49 7.16 -20.45
N LYS A 74 -8.03 6.01 -19.95
CA LYS A 74 -7.44 4.91 -20.72
C LYS A 74 -8.31 3.65 -20.74
N TYR A 75 -9.58 3.74 -20.33
CA TYR A 75 -10.51 2.61 -20.26
C TYR A 75 -10.04 1.50 -19.31
N ILE A 76 -9.33 1.87 -18.24
CA ILE A 76 -8.85 0.95 -17.21
C ILE A 76 -9.67 1.16 -15.93
N THR A 77 -10.30 0.09 -15.44
CA THR A 77 -10.95 0.05 -14.13
C THR A 77 -9.89 -0.16 -13.04
N VAL A 78 -9.88 0.70 -12.03
CA VAL A 78 -9.06 0.50 -10.83
C VAL A 78 -9.89 -0.27 -9.81
N VAL A 79 -9.38 -1.42 -9.37
CA VAL A 79 -9.96 -2.23 -8.29
C VAL A 79 -9.02 -2.11 -7.09
N PRO A 80 -9.36 -1.34 -6.05
CA PRO A 80 -8.51 -1.25 -4.87
C PRO A 80 -8.70 -2.49 -3.98
N GLU A 81 -7.63 -2.90 -3.33
CA GLU A 81 -7.63 -3.97 -2.33
C GLU A 81 -7.13 -3.45 -0.98
N ILE A 82 -7.89 -3.77 0.06
CA ILE A 82 -7.50 -3.68 1.47
C ILE A 82 -7.53 -5.12 1.99
N GLU A 83 -6.36 -5.69 2.26
CA GLU A 83 -6.21 -7.09 2.71
C GLU A 83 -6.79 -7.28 4.13
N MET A 84 -7.45 -8.42 4.33
CA MET A 84 -7.97 -8.89 5.61
C MET A 84 -8.42 -10.37 5.50
N PRO A 85 -8.32 -11.18 6.58
CA PRO A 85 -7.81 -10.85 7.91
C PRO A 85 -6.29 -11.01 8.06
N GLY A 86 -5.63 -11.65 7.09
CA GLY A 86 -4.18 -11.75 7.01
C GLY A 86 -3.56 -10.44 6.49
N HIS A 87 -2.23 -10.42 6.33
CA HIS A 87 -1.52 -9.28 5.73
C HIS A 87 -1.87 -7.92 6.37
N ALA A 88 -2.18 -7.92 7.67
CA ALA A 88 -2.77 -6.79 8.40
C ALA A 88 -1.80 -6.13 9.39
N SER A 89 -0.52 -6.54 9.45
CA SER A 89 0.43 -6.06 10.46
C SER A 89 0.59 -4.54 10.45
N ALA A 90 0.51 -3.88 9.30
CA ALA A 90 0.57 -2.42 9.22
C ALA A 90 -0.64 -1.72 9.85
N ALA A 91 -1.83 -2.31 9.68
CA ALA A 91 -3.06 -1.80 10.29
C ALA A 91 -3.02 -2.01 11.82
N ILE A 92 -2.61 -3.20 12.27
CA ILE A 92 -2.48 -3.55 13.70
C ILE A 92 -1.38 -2.70 14.36
N ALA A 93 -0.26 -2.43 13.68
CA ALA A 93 0.78 -1.53 14.21
C ALA A 93 0.26 -0.09 14.40
N ALA A 94 -0.66 0.37 13.55
CA ALA A 94 -1.29 1.68 13.67
C ALA A 94 -2.37 1.73 14.77
N TYR A 95 -3.17 0.66 14.90
CA TYR A 95 -4.24 0.49 15.87
C TYR A 95 -4.21 -0.93 16.45
N PRO A 96 -3.46 -1.15 17.55
CA PRO A 96 -3.28 -2.49 18.14
C PRO A 96 -4.54 -3.14 18.71
N GLU A 97 -5.63 -2.38 18.83
CA GLU A 97 -6.93 -2.85 19.31
C GLU A 97 -7.79 -3.54 18.24
N LEU A 98 -7.34 -3.58 16.97
CA LEU A 98 -8.03 -4.22 15.84
C LEU A 98 -8.07 -5.75 15.94
#